data_AF-A0A7X9XNS2-F1
#
_entry.id   AF-A0A7X9XNS2-F1
#
_cell.length_a   1.000
_cell.length_b   1.000
_cell.length_c   1.000
_cell.angle_alpha   90.00
_cell.angle_beta   90.00
_cell.angle_gamma   90.00
#
_symmetry.space_group_name_H-M   'P 1'
#
loop_
_entity.id
_entity.type
_entity.pdbx_description
1 polymer ?
#
loop_
_entity_poly.entity_id
_entity_poly.type
_entity_poly.pdbx_seq_one_letter_code
_entity_poly.pdbx_strand_id
1 'polypeptide(L)' 'MNEKMTIFYRKSTGDLTDMAVGEQDMNAYGDLKVDYELIYNFVVVDYDEYVMKNKSLFYIVDGKVKLKDVEALKKYM' A
#
# COMPACT_ATOMS: atom_id res chain seq x y z
N MET A 1 20.35 1.12 4.01
CA MET A 1 19.07 1.52 3.41
C MET A 1 18.03 0.53 3.88
N ASN A 2 16.84 0.96 4.27
CA ASN A 2 15.76 0.00 4.52
C ASN A 2 15.35 -0.58 3.17
N GLU A 3 15.58 -1.87 2.98
CA GLU A 3 15.30 -2.59 1.73
C GLU A 3 13.82 -2.95 1.59
N LYS A 4 13.01 -2.67 2.62
CA LYS A 4 11.60 -3.00 2.68
C LYS A 4 10.75 -1.75 2.88
N MET A 5 9.49 -1.87 2.48
CA MET A 5 8.42 -0.94 2.85
C MET A 5 7.16 -1.72 3.20
N THR A 6 6.35 -1.14 4.07
CA THR A 6 5.03 -1.66 4.43
C THR A 6 3.96 -0.81 3.79
N ILE A 7 3.01 -1.47 3.14
CA ILE A 7 1.89 -0.85 2.47
C ILE A 7 0.62 -1.26 3.20
N PHE A 8 -0.12 -0.28 3.71
CA PHE A 8 -1.45 -0.48 4.29
C PHE A 8 -2.51 -0.22 3.21
N TYR A 9 -3.51 -1.09 3.11
CA TYR A 9 -4.51 -1.02 2.05
C TYR A 9 -5.90 -1.43 2.53
N ARG A 10 -6.92 -0.92 1.85
CA ARG A 10 -8.33 -1.30 2.05
C ARG A 10 -8.54 -2.75 1.62
N LYS A 11 -9.05 -3.59 2.52
CA LYS A 11 -9.40 -4.99 2.21
C LYS A 11 -10.42 -5.11 1.08
N SER A 12 -11.36 -4.16 1.01
CA SER A 12 -12.47 -4.18 0.05
C SER A 12 -12.07 -3.81 -1.38
N THR A 13 -11.04 -3.00 -1.57
CA THR A 13 -10.67 -2.46 -2.90
C THR A 13 -9.21 -2.68 -3.28
N GLY A 14 -8.35 -3.02 -2.32
CA GLY A 14 -6.91 -3.04 -2.51
C GLY A 14 -6.27 -1.65 -2.50
N ASP A 15 -7.04 -0.57 -2.35
CA ASP A 15 -6.50 0.79 -2.43
C ASP A 15 -5.48 1.05 -1.32
N LEU A 16 -4.31 1.55 -1.70
CA LEU A 16 -3.29 2.02 -0.77
C LEU A 16 -3.81 3.19 0.07
N THR A 17 -3.56 3.12 1.37
CA THR A 17 -3.99 4.13 2.35
C THR A 17 -2.77 4.86 2.90
N ASP A 18 -1.95 4.13 3.66
CA ASP A 18 -0.68 4.59 4.21
C ASP A 18 0.48 3.68 3.81
N MET A 19 1.70 4.21 3.94
CA MET A 19 2.93 3.47 3.69
C MET A 19 3.99 3.88 4.69
N ALA A 20 4.85 2.93 5.06
CA ALA A 20 5.97 3.15 5.96
C ALA A 20 7.25 2.54 5.38
N VAL A 21 8.39 3.15 5.65
CA VAL A 21 9.69 2.57 5.33
C VAL A 21 10.05 1.51 6.36
N GLY A 22 10.53 0.36 5.92
CA GLY A 22 10.79 -0.82 6.75
C GLY A 22 9.57 -1.73 6.93
N GLU A 23 9.74 -2.76 7.75
CA GLU A 23 8.70 -3.72 8.10
C GLU A 23 7.88 -3.18 9.27
N GLN A 24 6.56 -3.15 9.09
CA GLN A 24 5.56 -2.74 10.07
C GLN A 24 4.38 -3.69 9.97
N ASP A 25 3.50 -3.64 10.95
CA ASP A 25 2.23 -4.36 10.98
C ASP A 25 1.11 -3.43 11.46
N MET A 26 -0.06 -3.97 11.77
CA MET A 26 -1.21 -3.20 12.24
C MET A 26 -0.99 -2.52 13.60
N ASN A 27 0.07 -2.85 14.35
CA ASN A 27 0.43 -2.10 15.57
C ASN A 27 0.84 -0.66 15.26
N ALA A 28 1.15 -0.32 14.00
CA ALA A 28 1.40 1.06 13.57
C ALA A 28 0.24 2.03 13.86
N TYR A 29 -0.98 1.50 14.05
CA TYR A 29 -2.16 2.29 14.39
C TYR A 29 -2.43 2.41 15.91
N GLY A 30 -1.58 1.84 16.76
CA GLY A 30 -1.70 1.94 18.21
C GLY A 30 -3.06 1.45 18.73
N ASP A 31 -3.72 2.27 19.54
CA ASP A 31 -5.02 1.94 20.14
C ASP A 31 -6.13 1.71 19.10
N LEU A 32 -5.98 2.25 17.88
CA LEU A 32 -6.95 2.08 16.78
C LEU A 32 -6.73 0.80 15.96
N LYS A 33 -5.75 -0.04 16.34
CA LYS A 33 -5.41 -1.28 15.62
C LYS A 33 -6.64 -2.15 15.34
N VAL A 34 -7.43 -2.45 16.38
CA VAL A 34 -8.56 -3.38 16.28
C VAL A 34 -9.63 -2.84 15.32
N ASP A 35 -9.87 -1.53 15.33
CA ASP A 35 -10.83 -0.88 14.45
C ASP A 35 -10.36 -0.91 12.99
N TYR A 36 -9.07 -0.57 12.76
CA TYR A 36 -8.53 -0.56 11.41
C TYR A 36 -8.33 -1.95 10.83
N GLU A 37 -8.06 -2.97 11.64
CA GLU A 37 -7.99 -4.36 11.19
C GLU A 37 -9.31 -4.85 10.57
N LEU A 38 -10.45 -4.21 10.83
CA LEU A 38 -11.72 -4.57 10.17
C LEU A 38 -11.73 -4.18 8.69
N ILE A 39 -11.09 -3.08 8.33
CA ILE A 39 -11.20 -2.47 6.99
C ILE A 39 -9.88 -2.48 6.22
N TYR A 40 -8.75 -2.52 6.92
CA TYR A 40 -7.40 -2.46 6.36
C TYR A 40 -6.64 -3.76 6.60
N ASN A 41 -5.67 -4.00 5.72
CA ASN A 41 -4.64 -5.01 5.88
C ASN A 41 -3.30 -4.40 5.43
N PHE A 42 -2.22 -5.15 5.57
CA PHE A 42 -0.89 -4.71 5.15
C PHE A 42 -0.15 -5.78 4.34
N VAL A 43 0.81 -5.33 3.54
CA VAL A 43 1.83 -6.19 2.91
C VAL A 43 3.20 -5.56 3.10
N VAL A 44 4.21 -6.40 3.31
CA VAL A 44 5.62 -6.00 3.32
C VAL A 44 6.22 -6.39 1.97
N VAL A 45 6.84 -5.44 1.30
CA VAL A 45 7.45 -5.62 -0.02
C VAL A 45 8.83 -4.95 -0.05
N ASP A 46 9.60 -5.19 -1.10
CA ASP A 46 10.84 -4.46 -1.33
C ASP A 46 10.56 -2.96 -1.49
N TYR A 47 11.47 -2.13 -0.98
CA TYR A 47 11.33 -0.68 -1.07
C TYR A 47 11.32 -0.24 -2.53
N ASP A 48 10.24 0.44 -2.93
CA ASP A 48 10.06 1.03 -4.24
C ASP A 48 9.71 2.51 -4.08
N GLU A 49 10.67 3.38 -4.43
CA GLU A 49 10.51 4.82 -4.33
C GLU A 49 9.37 5.36 -5.22
N TYR A 50 9.13 4.71 -6.37
CA TYR A 50 8.09 5.14 -7.30
C TYR A 50 6.70 4.88 -6.72
N VAL A 51 6.48 3.72 -6.11
CA VAL A 51 5.25 3.42 -5.37
C VAL A 51 5.06 4.39 -4.20
N MET A 52 6.13 4.64 -3.43
CA MET A 52 6.10 5.57 -2.28
C MET A 52 5.67 6.99 -2.68
N LYS A 53 6.14 7.48 -3.83
CA LYS A 53 5.81 8.82 -4.34
C LYS A 53 4.46 8.90 -5.05
N ASN A 54 3.93 7.76 -5.54
CA ASN A 54 2.77 7.73 -6.43
C ASN A 54 1.67 6.77 -5.95
N LYS A 55 1.43 6.68 -4.63
CA LYS A 55 0.53 5.68 -4.02
C LYS A 55 -0.85 5.56 -4.67
N SER A 56 -1.42 6.68 -5.14
CA SER A 56 -2.75 6.71 -5.76
C SER A 56 -2.83 5.92 -7.07
N LEU A 57 -1.69 5.67 -7.72
CA LEU A 57 -1.59 4.88 -8.94
C LEU A 57 -1.56 3.37 -8.68
N PHE A 58 -1.52 2.92 -7.42
CA PHE A 58 -1.33 1.51 -7.09
C PHE A 58 -2.46 0.94 -6.23
N TYR A 59 -2.62 -0.37 -6.29
CA TYR A 59 -3.51 -1.16 -5.43
C TYR A 59 -2.92 -2.55 -5.17
N ILE A 60 -3.40 -3.21 -4.11
CA ILE A 60 -3.02 -4.58 -3.74
C ILE A 60 -4.05 -5.57 -4.29
N VAL A 61 -3.56 -6.60 -5.00
CA VAL A 61 -4.36 -7.76 -5.42
C VAL A 61 -3.57 -9.01 -5.11
N ASP A 62 -4.17 -9.94 -4.36
CA ASP A 62 -3.55 -11.22 -3.98
C ASP A 62 -2.17 -11.02 -3.32
N GLY A 63 -2.05 -10.00 -2.47
CA GLY A 63 -0.81 -9.66 -1.77
C GLY A 63 0.28 -9.00 -2.63
N LYS A 64 -0.04 -8.61 -3.88
CA LYS A 64 0.91 -8.00 -4.81
C LYS A 64 0.52 -6.57 -5.17
N VAL A 65 1.51 -5.69 -5.26
CA VAL A 65 1.35 -4.31 -5.76
C VAL A 65 1.09 -4.34 -7.27
N LYS A 66 0.02 -3.70 -7.71
CA LYS A 66 -0.34 -3.55 -9.13
C LYS A 66 -0.66 -2.09 -9.45
N LEU A 67 -0.34 -1.67 -10.68
CA LEU A 67 -0.69 -0.35 -11.19
C LEU A 67 -2.19 -0.32 -11.55
N LYS A 68 -2.90 0.73 -11.10
CA LYS A 68 -4.26 1.03 -11.54
C LYS A 68 -4.25 1.39 -13.02
N ASP A 69 -5.34 1.07 -13.70
CA ASP A 69 -5.47 0.99 -15.16
C ASP A 69 -4.59 1.96 -15.98
N VAL A 70 -3.81 1.38 -16.90
CA VAL A 70 -2.86 2.07 -17.78
C VAL A 70 -3.56 3.00 -18.76
N GLU A 71 -4.85 2.80 -19.04
CA GLU A 71 -5.59 3.64 -19.98
C GLU A 71 -5.71 5.10 -19.58
N ALA A 72 -5.82 5.40 -18.28
CA ALA A 72 -5.83 6.78 -17.81
C ALA A 72 -4.47 7.48 -18.01
N LEU A 73 -3.38 6.70 -18.01
CA LEU A 73 -2.02 7.20 -18.22
C LEU A 73 -1.68 7.39 -19.71
N LYS A 74 -2.37 6.72 -20.64
CA LYS A 74 -2.19 6.89 -22.10
C LYS A 74 -2.37 8.35 -22.55
N LYS A 75 -3.14 9.17 -21.81
CA LYS A 75 -3.27 10.60 -22.11
C LYS A 75 -1.95 11.38 -21.98
N TYR A 76 -1.00 10.87 -21.19
CA TYR A 76 0.25 11.54 -20.83
C TYR A 76 1.50 10.84 -21.40
N MET A 77 1.33 9.75 -22.16
CA MET A 77 2.37 9.07 -22.93
C MET A 77 2.31 9.51 -24.39
#